data_AF-A0A329HY08-F1
#
_entry.id   AF-A0A329HY08-F1
#
_cell.length_a   1.000
_cell.length_b   1.000
_cell.length_c   1.000
_cell.angle_alpha   90.00
_cell.angle_beta   90.00
_cell.angle_gamma   90.00
#
_symmetry.space_group_name_H-M   'P 1'
#
loop_
_entity.id
_entity.type
_entity.pdbx_description
1 polymer ?
#
loop_
_entity_poly.entity_id
_entity_poly.type
_entity_poly.pdbx_seq_one_letter_code
_entity_poly.pdbx_strand_id
1 'polypeptide(L)' 'MTDKTQETTDREPQRFEVTLIKPHTHAGKELQPGEKIRVTADQRAWLRESEVIEEPKSTADISKEK' A
#
# COMPACT_ATOMS: atom_id res chain seq x y z
N MET A 1 36.28 -14.09 3.01
CA MET A 1 35.08 -14.55 3.72
C MET A 1 33.95 -14.48 2.71
N THR A 2 33.54 -15.66 2.28
CA THR A 2 32.82 -15.90 1.04
C THR A 2 31.31 -15.74 1.28
N ASP A 3 30.69 -15.11 0.30
CA ASP A 3 29.34 -15.34 -0.21
C ASP A 3 28.09 -14.83 0.55
N LYS A 4 27.21 -14.30 -0.29
CA LYS A 4 25.88 -13.77 -0.06
C LYS A 4 24.96 -14.83 0.58
N THR A 5 24.52 -14.60 1.81
CA THR A 5 23.36 -15.33 2.35
C THR A 5 22.14 -14.42 2.32
N GLN A 6 21.53 -14.32 1.13
CA GLN A 6 20.13 -13.92 0.99
C GLN A 6 19.29 -15.18 1.16
N GLU A 7 18.92 -15.46 2.41
CA GLU A 7 18.00 -16.53 2.76
C GLU A 7 16.59 -16.12 2.34
N THR A 8 16.08 -16.81 1.32
CA THR A 8 14.75 -16.68 0.75
C THR A 8 13.71 -17.16 1.75
N THR A 9 12.94 -16.23 2.35
CA THR A 9 11.58 -16.54 2.80
C THR A 9 10.62 -15.89 1.81
N ASP A 10 10.04 -16.75 0.98
CA ASP A 10 8.89 -16.53 0.12
C ASP A 10 7.69 -16.03 0.95
N ARG A 11 7.68 -14.74 1.22
CA ARG A 11 6.51 -14.02 1.71
C ARG A 11 6.48 -12.77 0.86
N GLU A 12 5.87 -12.88 -0.32
CA GLU A 12 5.59 -11.72 -1.15
C GLU A 12 5.03 -10.63 -0.25
N PRO A 13 5.65 -9.43 -0.20
CA PRO A 13 5.19 -8.40 0.70
C PRO A 13 3.75 -8.10 0.32
N GLN A 14 2.80 -8.38 1.22
CA GLN A 14 1.38 -8.15 0.96
C GLN A 14 1.21 -6.68 0.57
N ARG A 15 0.94 -6.45 -0.72
CA ARG A 15 0.71 -5.12 -1.26
C ARG A 15 -0.78 -4.83 -1.17
N PHE A 16 -1.11 -3.72 -0.55
CA PHE A 16 -2.46 -3.21 -0.42
C PHE A 16 -2.69 -2.18 -1.53
N GLU A 17 -3.82 -2.30 -2.21
CA GLU A 17 -4.30 -1.28 -3.14
C GLU A 17 -4.91 -0.14 -2.34
N VAL A 18 -4.39 1.07 -2.53
CA VAL A 18 -4.86 2.29 -1.85
C VAL A 18 -5.11 3.39 -2.88
N THR A 19 -6.18 4.15 -2.69
CA THR A 19 -6.54 5.29 -3.55
C THR A 19 -5.91 6.56 -2.99
N LEU A 20 -5.19 7.31 -3.81
CA LEU A 20 -4.62 8.60 -3.43
C LEU A 20 -5.73 9.66 -3.32
N ILE A 21 -5.70 10.50 -2.29
CA ILE A 21 -6.56 11.70 -2.17
C ILE A 21 -5.79 12.99 -2.43
N LYS A 22 -4.46 12.92 -2.41
CA LYS A 22 -3.56 14.02 -2.70
C LYS A 22 -2.58 13.59 -3.78
N PRO A 23 -2.08 14.53 -4.60
CA PRO A 23 -1.02 14.22 -5.54
C PRO A 23 0.23 13.75 -4.78
N HIS A 24 0.80 12.62 -5.19
CA HIS A 24 1.97 12.03 -4.55
C HIS A 24 2.89 11.40 -5.59
N THR A 25 4.20 11.54 -5.38
CA THR A 25 5.19 10.92 -6.26
C THR A 25 5.51 9.52 -5.74
N HIS A 26 5.09 8.49 -6.48
CA HIS A 26 5.36 7.10 -6.14
C HIS A 26 6.21 6.45 -7.24
N ALA A 27 7.33 5.82 -6.86
CA ALA A 27 8.28 5.20 -7.79
C ALA A 27 8.79 6.15 -8.91
N GLY A 28 8.95 7.43 -8.60
CA GLY A 28 9.38 8.45 -9.55
C GLY A 28 8.31 8.88 -10.56
N LYS A 29 7.06 8.44 -10.38
CA LYS A 29 5.90 8.90 -11.14
C LYS A 29 5.06 9.80 -10.26
N GLU A 30 4.72 10.97 -10.77
CA GLU A 30 3.69 11.81 -10.15
C GLU A 30 2.33 11.16 -10.40
N LEU A 31 1.60 10.92 -9.32
CA LEU A 31 0.27 10.33 -9.36
C LEU A 31 -0.74 11.33 -8.87
N GLN A 32 -1.89 11.32 -9.52
CA GLN A 32 -2.98 12.24 -9.22
C GLN A 32 -3.88 11.69 -8.10
N PRO A 33 -4.60 12.57 -7.38
CA PRO A 33 -5.67 12.12 -6.50
C PRO A 33 -6.72 11.34 -7.32
N GLY A 34 -7.12 10.18 -6.81
CA GLY A 34 -7.99 9.20 -7.46
C GLY A 34 -7.23 8.01 -8.07
N GLU A 35 -5.91 8.10 -8.25
CA GLU A 35 -5.13 6.96 -8.70
C GLU A 35 -4.93 5.92 -7.60
N LYS A 36 -4.91 4.65 -8.02
CA LYS A 36 -4.70 3.52 -7.14
C LYS A 36 -3.27 3.03 -7.21
N ILE A 37 -2.63 2.92 -6.05
CA ILE A 37 -1.27 2.39 -5.93
C ILE A 37 -1.23 1.13 -5.07
N ARG A 38 -0.26 0.27 -5.35
CA ARG A 38 0.00 -0.95 -4.59
C ARG A 38 1.22 -0.73 -3.70
N VAL A 39 0.97 -0.55 -2.42
CA VAL A 39 2.00 -0.25 -1.41
C VAL A 39 2.01 -1.32 -0.32
N THR A 40 3.08 -1.44 0.44
CA THR A 40 3.14 -2.40 1.56
C THR A 40 2.26 -1.93 2.73
N ALA A 41 2.01 -2.80 3.72
CA ALA A 41 1.26 -2.44 4.94
C ALA A 41 1.83 -1.21 5.65
N ASP A 42 3.16 -1.15 5.76
CA ASP A 42 3.90 -0.07 6.42
C ASP A 42 3.75 1.25 5.65
N GLN A 43 3.95 1.22 4.33
CA GLN A 43 3.74 2.38 3.47
C GLN A 43 2.28 2.85 3.47
N ARG A 44 1.31 1.93 3.50
CA ARG A 44 -0.11 2.28 3.64
C ARG A 44 -0.38 3.00 4.96
N ALA A 45 0.18 2.52 6.07
CA ALA A 45 0.02 3.18 7.38
C ALA A 45 0.58 4.61 7.33
N TRP A 46 1.79 4.76 6.79
CA TRP A 46 2.43 6.07 6.64
C TRP A 46 1.63 7.03 5.73
N LEU A 47 1.12 6.54 4.60
CA LEU A 47 0.28 7.32 3.69
C LEU A 47 -1.06 7.71 4.32
N ARG A 48 -1.62 6.83 5.16
CA ARG A 48 -2.86 7.07 5.91
C ARG A 48 -2.66 8.10 7.00
N GLU A 49 -1.58 8.00 7.78
CA GLU A 49 -1.21 9.01 8.79
C GLU A 49 -0.91 10.37 8.17
N SER A 50 -0.35 10.38 6.95
CA SER A 50 -0.09 11.61 6.20
C SER A 50 -1.34 12.15 5.47
N GLU A 51 -2.49 11.48 5.60
CA GLU A 51 -3.74 11.82 4.90
C GLU A 51 -3.51 12.00 3.38
N VAL A 52 -2.70 11.14 2.77
CA VAL A 52 -2.35 11.15 1.33
C VAL A 52 -3.20 10.16 0.55
N ILE A 53 -3.68 9.10 1.21
CA ILE A 53 -4.61 8.11 0.65
C ILE A 53 -5.97 8.21 1.36
N GLU A 54 -7.03 7.78 0.67
CA GLU A 54 -8.28 7.47 1.38
C GLU A 54 -7.96 6.38 2.39
N GLU A 55 -8.50 6.52 3.61
CA GLU A 55 -8.58 5.37 4.50
C GLU A 55 -9.27 4.27 3.71
N PRO A 56 -8.60 3.16 3.38
CA PRO A 56 -9.28 2.15 2.60
C PRO A 56 -10.35 1.64 3.52
N LYS A 57 -11.58 1.98 3.18
CA LYS A 57 -12.76 1.24 3.56
C LYS A 57 -12.42 -0.17 3.11
N SER A 58 -11.93 -0.95 4.08
CA SER A 58 -11.56 -2.34 3.92
C SER A 58 -12.61 -2.96 3.01
N THR A 59 -12.22 -3.57 1.90
CA THR A 59 -13.07 -4.49 1.13
C THR A 59 -13.28 -5.75 1.98
N ALA A 60 -13.90 -5.54 3.13
CA ALA A 60 -14.38 -6.43 4.15
C ALA A 60 -15.49 -5.69 4.91
N ASP A 61 -16.40 -5.06 4.16
CA ASP A 61 -17.77 -4.77 4.61
C ASP A 61 -18.72 -5.27 3.52
N ILE A 62 -18.75 -6.59 3.38
CA ILE A 62 -19.92 -7.29 2.86
C ILE A 62 -20.13 -8.45 3.82
N SER A 63 -21.36 -8.55 4.33
CA SER A 63 -21.93 -9.63 5.15
C SER A 63 -21.88 -9.45 6.67
N LYS A 64 -22.80 -8.62 7.21
CA LYS A 64 -23.98 -9.18 7.89
C LYS A 64 -25.19 -8.23 7.87
N GLU A 65 -26.08 -8.52 6.92
CA GLU A 65 -27.52 -8.24 6.95
C GLU A 65 -28.13 -8.66 8.30
N LYS A 66 -28.95 -7.79 8.92
CA LYS A 66 -30.36 -8.07 9.25
C LYS A 66 -31.12 -6.81 9.69
#